data_AF-A0A7Y3IB42-F1
#
_entry.id   AF-A0A7Y3IB42-F1
#
_cell.length_a   1.000
_cell.length_b   1.000
_cell.length_c   1.000
_cell.angle_alpha   90.00
_cell.angle_beta   90.00
_cell.angle_gamma   90.00
#
_symmetry.space_group_name_H-M   'P 1'
#
loop_
_entity.id
_entity.type
_entity.pdbx_description
1 polymer ?
#
loop_
_entity_poly.entity_id
_entity_poly.type
_entity_poly.pdbx_seq_one_letter_code
_entity_poly.pdbx_strand_id
1 'polypeptide(L)'
;MARRIAQALDLPHREDGSADALPLSAPLSQSLLWVVQMDRRARPVRPAEIGAALRRNPWTVIVPVVTTDQTPSAFVELGALGVTRVLRWPGSAPDVGWRRTLVDLLGAGVGDMVRRQVGGLDPTVAECLAWSAAVAHRAPDVRELSAELDLPPRTLSRHLKRFGGLTPSDTLTLGRAIQAMYRLALTRRSVESVASSVGFASASGLRRALRRTVGGAPSDYRTLAAVVGAMEGLTGRLPGGAGPKLH
;
A
#
# COMPACT_ATOMS: atom_id res chain seq x y z
N MET A 1 17.22 13.11 5.46
CA MET A 1 15.93 12.46 5.80
C MET A 1 15.53 11.41 4.77
N ALA A 2 15.36 11.78 3.49
CA ALA A 2 15.08 10.87 2.35
C ALA A 2 15.85 9.54 2.38
N ARG A 3 17.18 9.63 2.46
CA ARG A 3 18.10 8.48 2.54
C ARG A 3 17.84 7.61 3.77
N ARG A 4 17.52 8.21 4.92
CA ARG A 4 17.24 7.47 6.17
C ARG A 4 15.88 6.79 6.15
N ILE A 5 14.88 7.38 5.50
CA ILE A 5 13.58 6.75 5.25
C ILE A 5 13.76 5.59 4.26
N ALA A 6 14.46 5.81 3.15
CA ALA A 6 14.77 4.75 2.18
C ALA A 6 15.56 3.59 2.82
N GLN A 7 16.53 3.89 3.69
CA GLN A 7 17.25 2.88 4.48
C GLN A 7 16.36 2.17 5.50
N ALA A 8 15.50 2.90 6.23
CA ALA A 8 14.55 2.31 7.17
C ALA A 8 13.51 1.40 6.48
N LEU A 9 13.23 1.68 5.21
CA LEU A 9 12.31 0.94 4.35
C LEU A 9 12.98 -0.11 3.45
N ASP A 10 14.32 -0.22 3.46
CA ASP A 10 15.09 -1.11 2.57
C ASP A 10 14.78 -0.88 1.07
N LEU A 11 14.49 0.37 0.70
CA LEU A 11 14.23 0.80 -0.69
C LEU A 11 15.56 0.90 -1.47
N PRO A 12 15.58 0.57 -2.77
CA PRO A 12 16.76 0.74 -3.61
C PRO A 12 17.14 2.22 -3.70
N HIS A 13 18.31 2.58 -3.16
CA HIS A 13 18.93 3.87 -3.44
C HIS A 13 19.58 3.78 -4.84
N ARG A 14 19.17 4.60 -5.81
CA ARG A 14 20.02 4.86 -6.98
C ARG A 14 20.99 5.97 -6.62
N GLU A 15 22.27 5.76 -6.91
CA GLU A 15 23.31 6.81 -6.92
C GLU A 15 23.24 7.62 -8.22
N ASP A 16 22.03 7.87 -8.74
CA ASP A 16 21.90 8.73 -9.91
C ASP A 16 22.25 10.15 -9.46
N GLY A 17 23.47 10.59 -9.80
CA GLY A 17 24.04 11.91 -9.54
C GLY A 17 23.31 13.09 -10.20
N SER A 18 22.01 12.96 -10.46
CA SER A 18 21.15 14.01 -11.04
C SER A 18 19.79 14.15 -10.35
N ALA A 19 19.58 13.54 -9.17
CA ALA A 19 18.53 14.02 -8.28
C ALA A 19 19.13 15.15 -7.45
N ASP A 20 18.88 16.40 -7.87
CA ASP A 20 19.20 17.61 -7.13
C ASP A 20 19.25 17.34 -5.63
N ALA A 21 20.44 17.54 -5.08
CA ALA A 21 20.65 17.60 -3.66
C ALA A 21 19.67 18.63 -3.10
N LEU A 22 18.56 18.16 -2.51
CA LEU A 22 17.80 19.00 -1.59
C LEU A 22 18.81 19.40 -0.51
N PRO A 23 19.12 20.71 -0.36
CA PRO A 23 20.16 21.14 0.54
C PRO A 23 19.78 20.63 1.94
N LEU A 24 20.68 19.84 2.52
CA LEU A 24 20.61 19.37 3.91
C LEU A 24 20.63 20.53 4.93
N SER A 25 20.60 21.77 4.44
CA SER A 25 20.66 23.05 5.16
C SER A 25 19.47 23.98 4.86
N ALA A 26 18.46 23.58 4.08
CA ALA A 26 17.23 24.39 4.02
C ALA A 26 16.53 24.36 5.38
N PRO A 27 16.17 25.51 5.97
CA PRO A 27 15.44 25.55 7.23
C PRO A 27 14.17 24.71 7.10
N LEU A 28 13.91 23.84 8.08
CA LEU A 28 12.80 22.88 8.15
C LEU A 28 11.40 23.54 8.19
N SER A 29 11.28 24.82 7.85
CA SER A 29 10.04 25.61 7.85
C SER A 29 9.15 25.40 6.62
N GLN A 30 9.37 24.34 5.83
CA GLN A 30 8.50 24.01 4.70
C GLN A 30 8.02 22.56 4.85
N SER A 31 6.73 22.45 5.15
CA SER A 31 5.89 21.27 5.34
C SER A 31 6.13 20.14 4.34
N LEU A 32 7.20 19.36 4.53
CA LEU A 32 7.52 18.22 3.67
C LEU A 32 6.76 17.00 4.15
N LEU A 33 5.59 16.80 3.55
CA LEU A 33 4.93 15.52 3.53
C LEU A 33 5.76 14.54 2.70
N TRP A 34 6.11 13.41 3.27
CA TRP A 34 6.67 12.33 2.45
C TRP A 34 5.51 11.51 1.93
N VAL A 35 5.15 11.67 0.67
CA VAL A 35 4.41 10.63 -0.03
C VAL A 35 5.46 9.69 -0.56
N VAL A 36 5.46 8.43 -0.12
CA VAL A 36 6.24 7.44 -0.85
C VAL A 36 5.46 7.16 -2.13
N GLN A 37 5.63 8.04 -3.12
CA GLN A 37 5.12 7.81 -4.46
C GLN A 37 5.88 6.62 -4.99
N MET A 38 5.17 5.50 -5.00
CA MET A 38 5.65 4.24 -5.49
C MET A 38 5.63 4.29 -7.04
N ASP A 39 6.40 5.21 -7.60
CA ASP A 39 7.02 5.08 -8.92
C ASP A 39 8.55 5.04 -8.73
N ARG A 40 9.30 4.86 -9.82
CA ARG A 40 10.74 4.52 -9.85
C ARG A 40 11.70 5.46 -9.08
N ARG A 41 11.24 6.44 -8.29
CA ARG A 41 12.08 7.49 -7.67
C ARG A 41 11.86 7.76 -6.17
N ALA A 42 10.81 7.25 -5.52
CA ALA A 42 10.54 7.43 -4.07
C ALA A 42 10.81 8.86 -3.55
N ARG A 43 10.32 9.87 -4.28
CA ARG A 43 10.59 11.29 -3.99
C ARG A 43 9.54 11.84 -3.00
N PRO A 44 9.93 12.74 -2.08
CA PRO A 44 8.96 13.50 -1.29
C PRO A 44 8.08 14.35 -2.21
N VAL A 45 6.80 14.50 -1.86
CA VAL A 45 5.78 15.22 -2.64
C VAL A 45 5.07 16.18 -1.71
N ARG A 46 4.93 17.46 -2.10
CA ARG A 46 4.24 18.44 -1.24
C ARG A 46 2.74 18.10 -1.13
N PRO A 47 2.03 18.47 -0.03
CA PRO A 47 0.59 18.24 0.10
C PRO A 47 -0.23 18.69 -1.13
N ALA A 48 0.03 19.90 -1.64
CA ALA A 48 -0.64 20.44 -2.83
C ALA A 48 -0.39 19.63 -4.12
N GLU A 49 0.69 18.84 -4.19
CA GLU A 49 1.07 18.05 -5.36
C GLU A 49 0.46 16.64 -5.34
N ILE A 50 -0.05 16.16 -4.20
CA ILE A 50 -0.61 14.81 -4.06
C ILE A 50 -1.74 14.58 -5.06
N GLY A 51 -2.66 15.54 -5.19
CA GLY A 51 -3.78 15.40 -6.11
C GLY A 51 -3.31 15.22 -7.56
N ALA A 52 -2.25 15.91 -7.97
CA ALA A 52 -1.65 15.74 -9.28
C ALA A 52 -0.93 14.39 -9.42
N ALA A 53 -0.24 13.92 -8.37
CA ALA A 53 0.39 12.60 -8.35
C ALA A 53 -0.64 11.46 -8.47
N LEU A 54 -1.75 11.55 -7.72
CA LEU A 54 -2.86 10.59 -7.80
C LEU A 54 -3.55 10.57 -9.16
N ARG A 55 -3.72 11.74 -9.81
CA ARG A 55 -4.27 11.79 -11.18
C ARG A 55 -3.33 11.17 -12.21
N ARG A 56 -2.01 11.34 -12.05
CA ARG A 56 -1.01 10.73 -12.94
C ARG A 56 -0.91 9.22 -12.74
N ASN A 57 -1.02 8.75 -11.51
CA ASN A 57 -1.00 7.34 -11.18
C ASN A 57 -1.97 7.06 -10.00
N PRO A 58 -3.20 6.61 -10.29
CA PRO A 58 -4.21 6.31 -9.26
C PRO A 58 -3.78 5.22 -8.26
N TRP A 59 -2.82 4.39 -8.64
CA TRP A 59 -2.24 3.31 -7.83
C TRP A 59 -1.15 3.80 -6.87
N THR A 60 -0.94 5.10 -6.76
CA THR A 60 0.04 5.66 -5.83
C THR A 60 -0.37 5.36 -4.38
N VAL A 61 0.52 4.68 -3.66
CA VAL A 61 0.44 4.52 -2.20
C VAL A 61 0.93 5.82 -1.55
N ILE A 62 0.22 6.27 -0.52
CA ILE A 62 0.54 7.51 0.20
C ILE A 62 0.91 7.16 1.64
N VAL A 63 2.08 7.60 2.11
CA VAL A 63 2.63 7.25 3.43
C VAL A 63 3.16 8.51 4.13
N PRO A 64 2.25 9.38 4.57
CA PRO A 64 2.56 10.74 4.99
C PRO A 64 3.43 10.76 6.25
N VAL A 65 4.71 11.09 6.09
CA VAL A 65 5.63 11.39 7.20
C VAL A 65 5.76 12.89 7.35
N VAL A 66 5.54 13.41 8.56
CA VAL A 66 5.56 14.85 8.88
C VAL A 66 6.67 15.18 9.88
N THR A 67 7.22 16.39 9.81
CA THR A 67 8.19 16.92 10.80
C THR A 67 7.47 17.70 11.91
N THR A 68 8.22 18.24 12.87
CA THR A 68 7.68 18.99 14.02
C THR A 68 7.10 20.36 13.69
N ASP A 69 7.40 20.88 12.50
CA ASP A 69 7.23 22.30 12.18
C ASP A 69 5.99 22.53 11.29
N GLN A 70 4.99 21.63 11.35
CA GLN A 70 3.81 21.71 10.49
C GLN A 70 2.82 22.76 10.98
N THR A 71 2.25 23.52 10.04
CA THR A 71 1.11 24.40 10.32
C THR A 71 -0.20 23.60 10.37
N PRO A 72 -1.20 24.03 11.16
CA PRO A 72 -2.52 23.41 11.17
C PRO A 72 -3.17 23.26 9.78
N SER A 73 -2.92 24.21 8.86
CA SER A 73 -3.40 24.16 7.48
C SER A 73 -2.92 22.93 6.70
N ALA A 74 -1.71 22.44 6.96
CA ALA A 74 -1.18 21.26 6.30
C ALA A 74 -2.02 20.01 6.64
N PHE A 75 -2.53 19.89 7.87
CA PHE A 75 -3.40 18.78 8.24
C PHE A 75 -4.78 18.86 7.61
N VAL A 76 -5.31 20.07 7.38
CA VAL A 76 -6.58 20.27 6.66
C VAL A 76 -6.45 19.85 5.20
N GLU A 77 -5.37 20.23 4.52
CA GLU A 77 -5.08 19.81 3.15
C GLU A 77 -4.94 18.29 3.04
N LEU A 78 -4.26 17.66 3.99
CA LEU A 78 -4.14 16.19 4.07
C LEU A 78 -5.52 15.54 4.24
N GLY A 79 -6.34 16.05 5.15
CA GLY A 79 -7.69 15.57 5.37
C GLY A 79 -8.55 15.65 4.10
N ALA A 80 -8.47 16.76 3.36
CA ALA A 80 -9.17 16.95 2.08
C ALA A 80 -8.73 15.94 0.99
N LEU A 81 -7.53 15.39 1.11
CA LEU A 81 -6.98 14.38 0.20
C LEU A 81 -7.25 12.94 0.67
N GLY A 82 -8.03 12.76 1.73
CA GLY A 82 -8.35 11.44 2.31
C GLY A 82 -7.21 10.83 3.11
N VAL A 83 -6.19 11.61 3.46
CA VAL A 83 -5.12 11.16 4.36
C VAL A 83 -5.65 11.14 5.79
N THR A 84 -5.80 9.95 6.35
CA THR A 84 -6.39 9.73 7.69
C THR A 84 -5.36 9.50 8.78
N ARG A 85 -4.10 9.23 8.41
CA ARG A 85 -3.02 8.86 9.33
C ARG A 85 -1.74 9.55 8.90
N VAL A 86 -0.91 9.96 9.86
CA VAL A 86 0.42 10.54 9.63
C VAL A 86 1.43 9.95 10.60
N LEU A 87 2.69 9.82 10.18
CA LEU A 87 3.79 9.42 11.06
C LEU A 87 4.70 10.62 11.31
N ARG A 88 4.90 10.98 12.57
CA ARG A 88 5.86 12.02 12.95
C ARG A 88 7.29 11.50 12.80
N TRP A 89 8.15 12.27 12.16
CA TRP A 89 9.59 12.02 12.12
C TRP A 89 10.19 12.15 13.53
N PRO A 90 11.05 11.21 13.98
CA PRO A 90 11.50 11.18 15.37
C PRO A 90 12.58 12.23 15.68
N GLY A 91 13.02 13.03 14.70
CA GLY A 91 14.12 13.99 14.86
C GLY A 91 15.51 13.34 14.91
N SER A 92 15.58 12.06 15.27
CA SER A 92 16.80 11.26 15.42
C SER A 92 16.82 10.04 14.48
N ALA A 93 17.71 9.08 14.72
CA ALA A 93 17.73 7.81 14.00
C ALA A 93 16.50 6.95 14.38
N PRO A 94 15.77 6.36 13.41
CA PRO A 94 14.58 5.58 13.72
C PRO A 94 14.86 4.32 14.53
N ASP A 95 14.19 4.22 15.69
CA ASP A 95 14.19 3.04 16.55
C ASP A 95 13.24 1.93 16.02
N VAL A 96 13.15 0.83 16.75
CA VAL A 96 12.30 -0.33 16.40
C VAL A 96 10.81 0.02 16.43
N GLY A 97 10.38 0.85 17.39
CA GLY A 97 8.99 1.26 17.53
C GLY A 97 8.54 2.09 16.32
N TRP A 98 9.34 3.09 15.95
CA TRP A 98 9.08 3.93 14.78
C TRP A 98 9.04 3.12 13.48
N ARG A 99 9.98 2.17 13.31
CA ARG A 99 9.99 1.28 12.13
C ARG A 99 8.75 0.40 12.06
N ARG A 100 8.27 -0.11 13.20
CA ARG A 100 7.01 -0.88 13.28
C ARG A 100 5.83 -0.02 12.85
N THR A 101 5.70 1.19 13.39
CA THR A 101 4.63 2.13 13.02
C THR A 101 4.70 2.52 11.55
N LEU A 102 5.89 2.66 10.97
CA LEU A 102 6.04 2.90 9.54
C LEU A 102 5.56 1.72 8.69
N VAL A 103 5.81 0.48 9.11
CA VAL A 103 5.29 -0.71 8.43
C VAL A 103 3.76 -0.77 8.50
N ASP A 104 3.18 -0.42 9.64
CA ASP A 104 1.72 -0.32 9.80
C ASP A 104 1.13 0.77 8.91
N LEU A 105 1.77 1.95 8.85
CA LEU A 105 1.34 3.05 7.99
C LEU A 105 1.47 2.70 6.50
N LEU A 106 2.53 1.98 6.11
CA LEU A 106 2.68 1.46 4.77
C LEU A 106 1.56 0.49 4.39
N GLY A 107 1.23 -0.43 5.30
CA GLY A 107 0.08 -1.32 5.15
C GLY A 107 -1.20 -0.52 4.92
N ALA A 108 -1.52 0.40 5.85
CA ALA A 108 -2.68 1.27 5.73
C ALA A 108 -2.72 2.05 4.39
N GLY A 109 -1.59 2.58 3.93
CA GLY A 109 -1.50 3.27 2.64
C GLY A 109 -1.82 2.37 1.44
N VAL A 110 -1.43 1.10 1.48
CA VAL A 110 -1.82 0.09 0.46
C VAL A 110 -3.33 -0.17 0.55
N GLY A 111 -3.89 -0.28 1.74
CA GLY A 111 -5.34 -0.43 1.94
C GLY A 111 -6.15 0.75 1.39
N ASP A 112 -5.71 1.97 1.68
CA ASP A 112 -6.34 3.20 1.17
C ASP A 112 -6.25 3.28 -0.36
N MET A 113 -5.11 2.84 -0.93
CA MET A 113 -5.00 2.67 -2.38
C MET A 113 -6.00 1.64 -2.89
N VAL A 114 -6.13 0.46 -2.27
CA VAL A 114 -7.05 -0.58 -2.72
C VAL A 114 -8.46 -0.01 -2.72
N ARG A 115 -8.87 0.63 -1.61
CA ARG A 115 -10.19 1.27 -1.46
C ARG A 115 -10.50 2.25 -2.60
N ARG A 116 -9.55 3.09 -2.99
CA ARG A 116 -9.71 4.02 -4.13
C ARG A 116 -9.94 3.30 -5.45
N GLN A 117 -9.29 2.15 -5.65
CA GLN A 117 -9.29 1.43 -6.93
C GLN A 117 -10.46 0.46 -7.08
N VAL A 118 -10.98 -0.06 -5.96
CA VAL A 118 -12.15 -0.95 -5.95
C VAL A 118 -13.45 -0.22 -5.55
N GLY A 119 -13.46 1.11 -5.55
CA GLY A 119 -14.62 1.92 -5.15
C GLY A 119 -15.88 1.73 -6.00
N GLY A 120 -15.75 1.10 -7.18
CA GLY A 120 -16.89 0.69 -8.02
C GLY A 120 -17.51 -0.66 -7.64
N LEU A 121 -16.90 -1.42 -6.73
CA LEU A 121 -17.45 -2.69 -6.24
C LEU A 121 -18.49 -2.46 -5.13
N ASP A 122 -19.14 -3.55 -4.70
CA ASP A 122 -19.93 -3.57 -3.47
C ASP A 122 -19.08 -3.05 -2.28
N PRO A 123 -19.62 -2.14 -1.44
CA PRO A 123 -18.84 -1.52 -0.36
C PRO A 123 -18.23 -2.52 0.64
N THR A 124 -18.93 -3.62 0.92
CA THR A 124 -18.43 -4.65 1.86
C THR A 124 -17.28 -5.43 1.22
N VAL A 125 -17.40 -5.75 -0.08
CA VAL A 125 -16.31 -6.39 -0.84
C VAL A 125 -15.10 -5.46 -0.90
N ALA A 126 -15.32 -4.18 -1.23
CA ALA A 126 -14.28 -3.17 -1.31
C ALA A 126 -13.52 -3.03 0.02
N GLU A 127 -14.25 -2.93 1.14
CA GLU A 127 -13.65 -2.80 2.46
C GLU A 127 -12.92 -4.07 2.90
N CYS A 128 -13.45 -5.26 2.60
CA CYS A 128 -12.75 -6.51 2.86
C CYS A 128 -11.39 -6.57 2.16
N LEU A 129 -11.34 -6.16 0.88
CA LEU A 129 -10.10 -6.14 0.11
C LEU A 129 -9.11 -5.10 0.66
N ALA A 130 -9.61 -3.88 0.95
CA ALA A 130 -8.81 -2.79 1.48
C ALA A 130 -8.19 -3.15 2.84
N TRP A 131 -9.01 -3.63 3.78
CA TRP A 131 -8.54 -4.04 5.09
C TRP A 131 -7.57 -5.23 5.01
N SER A 132 -7.91 -6.25 4.22
CA SER A 132 -7.04 -7.43 4.05
C SER A 132 -5.65 -7.04 3.54
N ALA A 133 -5.56 -6.08 2.62
CA ALA A 133 -4.28 -5.55 2.14
C ALA A 133 -3.59 -4.67 3.19
N ALA A 134 -4.35 -3.89 3.97
CA ALA A 134 -3.83 -2.98 4.97
C ALA A 134 -3.09 -3.68 6.10
N VAL A 135 -3.60 -4.82 6.55
CA VAL A 135 -3.09 -5.54 7.72
C VAL A 135 -2.39 -6.84 7.37
N ALA A 136 -2.14 -7.14 6.10
CA ALA A 136 -1.56 -8.42 5.66
C ALA A 136 -0.26 -8.82 6.40
N HIS A 137 0.58 -7.84 6.77
CA HIS A 137 1.82 -8.08 7.52
C HIS A 137 1.61 -8.59 8.95
N ARG A 138 0.40 -8.46 9.49
CA ARG A 138 0.00 -9.01 10.79
C ARG A 138 -0.55 -10.43 10.70
N ALA A 139 -0.64 -10.98 9.47
CA ALA A 139 -1.21 -12.29 9.20
C ALA A 139 -2.62 -12.51 9.80
N PRO A 140 -3.58 -11.60 9.54
CA PRO A 140 -4.90 -11.65 10.16
C PRO A 140 -5.71 -12.90 9.77
N ASP A 141 -6.65 -13.27 10.63
CA ASP A 141 -7.60 -14.35 10.39
C ASP A 141 -9.02 -13.86 9.99
N VAL A 142 -9.92 -14.81 9.72
CA VAL A 142 -11.30 -14.51 9.30
C VAL A 142 -12.12 -13.89 10.43
N ARG A 143 -11.81 -14.19 11.70
CA ARG A 143 -12.53 -13.61 12.85
C ARG A 143 -12.18 -12.15 13.00
N GLU A 144 -10.91 -11.79 12.85
CA GLU A 144 -10.46 -10.39 12.84
C GLU A 144 -11.11 -9.61 11.68
N LEU A 145 -11.17 -10.19 10.48
CA LEU A 145 -11.85 -9.57 9.34
C LEU A 145 -13.35 -9.34 9.62
N SER A 146 -14.02 -10.33 10.22
CA SER A 146 -15.42 -10.22 10.61
C SER A 146 -15.66 -9.16 11.67
N ALA A 147 -14.78 -9.06 12.66
CA ALA A 147 -14.86 -8.06 13.72
C ALA A 147 -14.66 -6.64 13.18
N GLU A 148 -13.72 -6.46 12.24
CA GLU A 148 -13.51 -5.17 11.60
C GLU A 148 -14.75 -4.68 10.87
N LEU A 149 -15.42 -5.56 10.12
CA LEU A 149 -16.61 -5.18 9.34
C LEU A 149 -17.90 -5.18 10.15
N ASP A 150 -17.84 -5.48 11.45
CA ASP A 150 -19.01 -5.68 12.32
C ASP A 150 -20.03 -6.67 11.70
N LEU A 151 -19.51 -7.74 11.08
CA LEU A 151 -20.32 -8.75 10.39
C LEU A 151 -20.00 -10.16 10.88
N PRO A 152 -21.02 -10.94 11.31
CA PRO A 152 -20.84 -12.34 11.64
C PRO A 152 -20.20 -13.13 10.48
N PRO A 153 -19.30 -14.10 10.73
CA PRO A 153 -18.56 -14.80 9.66
C PRO A 153 -19.44 -15.42 8.57
N ARG A 154 -20.61 -15.94 8.95
CA ARG A 154 -21.57 -16.55 8.03
C ARG A 154 -22.22 -15.51 7.11
N THR A 155 -22.56 -14.34 7.66
CA THR A 155 -23.12 -13.20 6.92
C THR A 155 -22.07 -12.66 5.95
N LEU A 156 -20.85 -12.42 6.44
CA LEU A 156 -19.73 -11.96 5.63
C LEU A 156 -19.44 -12.92 4.46
N SER A 157 -19.35 -14.21 4.74
CA SER A 157 -19.10 -15.24 3.70
C SER A 157 -20.17 -15.25 2.61
N ARG A 158 -21.45 -15.15 3.00
CA ARG A 158 -22.57 -15.11 2.05
C ARG A 158 -22.53 -13.84 1.21
N HIS A 159 -22.22 -12.70 1.81
CA HIS A 159 -22.14 -11.40 1.12
C HIS A 159 -20.99 -11.37 0.11
N LEU A 160 -19.78 -11.76 0.53
CA LEU A 160 -18.61 -11.85 -0.33
C LEU A 160 -18.84 -12.82 -1.50
N LYS A 161 -19.48 -13.98 -1.25
CA LYS A 161 -19.79 -14.92 -2.33
C LYS A 161 -20.79 -14.34 -3.32
N ARG A 162 -21.81 -13.62 -2.84
CA ARG A 162 -22.86 -13.03 -3.67
C ARG A 162 -22.36 -11.88 -4.53
N PHE A 163 -21.58 -10.97 -3.96
CA PHE A 163 -21.22 -9.71 -4.62
C PHE A 163 -19.78 -9.68 -5.16
N GLY A 164 -18.87 -10.46 -4.56
CA GLY A 164 -17.48 -10.53 -4.99
C GLY A 164 -17.08 -11.86 -5.62
N GLY A 165 -17.87 -12.91 -5.48
CA GLY A 165 -17.47 -14.27 -5.87
C GLY A 165 -16.31 -14.83 -5.04
N LEU A 166 -16.03 -14.24 -3.88
CA LEU A 166 -14.90 -14.57 -3.00
C LEU A 166 -15.37 -15.14 -1.66
N THR A 167 -14.49 -15.88 -0.99
CA THR A 167 -14.63 -16.20 0.43
C THR A 167 -13.82 -15.23 1.30
N PRO A 168 -14.06 -15.12 2.62
CA PRO A 168 -13.21 -14.34 3.52
C PRO A 168 -11.72 -14.76 3.46
N SER A 169 -11.45 -16.05 3.31
CA SER A 169 -10.07 -16.54 3.16
C SER A 169 -9.44 -16.10 1.84
N ASP A 170 -10.23 -15.96 0.77
CA ASP A 170 -9.75 -15.45 -0.51
C ASP A 170 -9.40 -13.96 -0.43
N THR A 171 -10.21 -13.14 0.25
CA THR A 171 -9.90 -11.71 0.44
C THR A 171 -8.62 -11.53 1.25
N LEU A 172 -8.42 -12.31 2.31
CA LEU A 172 -7.18 -12.31 3.09
C LEU A 172 -5.97 -12.74 2.23
N THR A 173 -6.12 -13.79 1.42
CA THR A 173 -5.05 -14.27 0.54
C THR A 173 -4.71 -13.25 -0.55
N LEU A 174 -5.72 -12.61 -1.14
CA LEU A 174 -5.55 -11.55 -2.12
C LEU A 174 -4.89 -10.31 -1.49
N GLY A 175 -5.30 -9.91 -0.29
CA GLY A 175 -4.66 -8.83 0.48
C GLY A 175 -3.16 -9.08 0.69
N ARG A 176 -2.78 -10.30 1.12
CA ARG A 176 -1.37 -10.70 1.23
C ARG A 176 -0.63 -10.66 -0.10
N ALA A 177 -1.27 -11.09 -1.19
CA ALA A 177 -0.69 -11.04 -2.54
C ALA A 177 -0.43 -9.59 -3.00
N ILE A 178 -1.40 -8.69 -2.83
CA ILE A 178 -1.28 -7.26 -3.16
C ILE A 178 -0.12 -6.64 -2.38
N GLN A 179 -0.07 -6.88 -1.08
CA GLN A 179 0.98 -6.33 -0.21
C GLN A 179 2.37 -6.87 -0.60
N ALA A 180 2.47 -8.16 -0.92
CA ALA A 180 3.71 -8.76 -1.42
C ALA A 180 4.18 -8.15 -2.74
N MET A 181 3.27 -7.93 -3.71
CA MET A 181 3.60 -7.26 -4.96
C MET A 181 4.21 -5.88 -4.72
N TYR A 182 3.59 -5.09 -3.82
CA TYR A 182 4.14 -3.80 -3.42
C TYR A 182 5.53 -3.96 -2.79
N ARG A 183 5.71 -4.85 -1.82
CA ARG A 183 7.04 -5.04 -1.19
C ARG A 183 8.12 -5.51 -2.17
N LEU A 184 7.76 -6.34 -3.15
CA LEU A 184 8.68 -6.78 -4.22
C LEU A 184 9.08 -5.62 -5.14
N ALA A 185 8.14 -4.75 -5.48
CA ALA A 185 8.38 -3.62 -6.36
C ALA A 185 9.24 -2.53 -5.72
N LEU A 186 9.27 -2.52 -4.39
CA LEU A 186 9.84 -1.43 -3.60
C LEU A 186 11.14 -1.78 -2.91
N THR A 187 11.40 -3.05 -2.70
CA THR A 187 12.61 -3.49 -2.00
C THR A 187 13.40 -4.45 -2.87
N ARG A 188 14.69 -4.60 -2.57
CA ARG A 188 15.51 -5.66 -3.18
C ARG A 188 15.46 -6.97 -2.39
N ARG A 189 14.54 -7.10 -1.43
CA ARG A 189 14.43 -8.29 -0.57
C ARG A 189 14.18 -9.55 -1.38
N SER A 190 14.66 -10.68 -0.86
CA SER A 190 14.38 -12.00 -1.44
C SER A 190 12.88 -12.32 -1.37
N VAL A 191 12.42 -13.20 -2.27
CA VAL A 191 11.01 -13.66 -2.28
C VAL A 191 10.65 -14.33 -0.95
N GLU A 192 11.59 -15.07 -0.34
CA GLU A 192 11.43 -15.71 0.97
C GLU A 192 11.17 -14.68 2.08
N SER A 193 11.99 -13.62 2.11
CA SER A 193 11.86 -12.53 3.08
C SER A 193 10.52 -11.80 2.90
N VAL A 194 10.13 -11.51 1.65
CA VAL A 194 8.83 -10.89 1.38
C VAL A 194 7.69 -11.79 1.83
N ALA A 195 7.71 -13.08 1.49
CA ALA A 195 6.67 -14.04 1.86
C ALA A 195 6.42 -14.08 3.37
N SER A 196 7.49 -14.27 4.16
CA SER A 196 7.40 -14.25 5.62
C SER A 196 6.83 -12.93 6.15
N SER A 197 7.28 -11.81 5.58
CA SER A 197 6.88 -10.48 6.04
C SER A 197 5.40 -10.14 5.81
N VAL A 198 4.70 -10.91 4.96
CA VAL A 198 3.28 -10.74 4.65
C VAL A 198 2.42 -11.91 5.15
N GLY A 199 2.98 -12.77 6.00
CA GLY A 199 2.25 -13.88 6.61
C GLY A 199 2.11 -15.13 5.74
N PHE A 200 2.93 -15.32 4.69
CA PHE A 200 3.05 -16.62 4.04
C PHE A 200 4.08 -17.50 4.74
N ALA A 201 3.74 -18.78 4.93
CA ALA A 201 4.64 -19.76 5.54
C ALA A 201 5.88 -20.09 4.70
N SER A 202 5.87 -19.80 3.38
CA SER A 202 7.02 -20.03 2.49
C SER A 202 6.93 -19.19 1.21
N ALA A 203 8.06 -19.00 0.54
CA ALA A 203 8.09 -18.41 -0.80
C ALA A 203 7.22 -19.18 -1.82
N SER A 204 7.13 -20.50 -1.69
CA SER A 204 6.27 -21.34 -2.55
C SER A 204 4.78 -21.06 -2.33
N GLY A 205 4.38 -20.79 -1.08
CA GLY A 205 3.03 -20.32 -0.75
C GLY A 205 2.71 -18.99 -1.43
N LEU A 206 3.62 -18.01 -1.34
CA LEU A 206 3.48 -16.72 -2.02
C LEU A 206 3.37 -16.89 -3.55
N ARG A 207 4.24 -17.69 -4.18
CA ARG A 207 4.18 -17.96 -5.63
C ARG A 207 2.85 -18.57 -6.07
N ARG A 208 2.27 -19.43 -5.24
CA ARG A 208 0.97 -20.05 -5.53
C ARG A 208 -0.16 -19.03 -5.38
N ALA A 209 -0.11 -18.19 -4.35
CA ALA A 209 -1.09 -17.13 -4.15
C ALA A 209 -1.08 -16.14 -5.31
N LEU A 210 0.10 -15.58 -5.66
CA LEU A 210 0.23 -14.63 -6.77
C LEU A 210 -0.35 -15.18 -8.07
N ARG A 211 0.11 -16.36 -8.50
CA ARG A 211 -0.38 -17.00 -9.73
C ARG A 211 -1.89 -17.17 -9.78
N ARG A 212 -2.54 -17.47 -8.65
CA ARG A 212 -3.98 -17.70 -8.59
C ARG A 212 -4.79 -16.42 -8.53
N THR A 213 -4.31 -15.41 -7.80
CA THR A 213 -5.10 -14.20 -7.52
C THR A 213 -4.81 -13.11 -8.54
N VAL A 214 -3.55 -12.74 -8.72
CA VAL A 214 -3.11 -11.58 -9.51
C VAL A 214 -2.36 -11.95 -10.80
N GLY A 215 -2.00 -13.22 -10.96
CA GLY A 215 -1.19 -13.72 -12.07
C GLY A 215 0.31 -13.69 -11.76
N GLY A 216 1.14 -14.07 -12.74
CA GLY A 216 2.59 -13.86 -12.71
C GLY A 216 3.39 -14.59 -11.61
N ALA A 217 4.69 -14.39 -11.65
CA ALA A 217 5.66 -14.81 -10.64
C ALA A 217 6.15 -13.61 -9.82
N PRO A 218 6.69 -13.82 -8.60
CA PRO A 218 7.25 -12.74 -7.78
C PRO A 218 8.27 -11.84 -8.50
N SER A 219 9.03 -12.40 -9.45
CA SER A 219 10.00 -11.66 -10.28
C SER A 219 9.35 -10.58 -11.13
N ASP A 220 8.12 -10.81 -11.58
CA ASP A 220 7.41 -9.95 -12.52
C ASP A 220 6.98 -8.65 -11.82
N TYR A 221 6.75 -8.74 -10.51
CA TYR A 221 6.31 -7.64 -9.65
C TYR A 221 7.45 -6.83 -9.04
N ARG A 222 8.65 -6.85 -9.62
CA ARG A 222 9.80 -6.02 -9.20
C ARG A 222 9.70 -4.56 -9.66
N THR A 223 8.64 -4.19 -10.37
CA THR A 223 8.39 -2.81 -10.79
C THR A 223 6.95 -2.41 -10.52
N LEU A 224 6.75 -1.13 -10.23
CA LEU A 224 5.41 -0.61 -9.92
C LEU A 224 4.50 -0.59 -11.14
N ALA A 225 5.05 -0.43 -12.33
CA ALA A 225 4.29 -0.60 -13.57
C ALA A 225 3.68 -2.01 -13.69
N ALA A 226 4.41 -3.06 -13.29
CA ALA A 226 3.87 -4.42 -13.30
C ALA A 226 2.80 -4.63 -12.22
N VAL A 227 2.96 -4.02 -11.03
CA VAL A 227 1.93 -4.05 -9.98
C VAL A 227 0.66 -3.36 -10.46
N VAL A 228 0.79 -2.17 -11.06
CA VAL A 228 -0.31 -1.40 -11.65
C VAL A 228 -1.08 -2.24 -12.66
N GLY A 229 -0.40 -2.81 -13.67
CA GLY A 229 -1.05 -3.61 -14.70
C GLY A 229 -1.76 -4.85 -14.14
N ALA A 230 -1.18 -5.51 -13.13
CA ALA A 230 -1.84 -6.65 -12.49
C ALA A 230 -3.07 -6.24 -11.66
N MET A 231 -3.03 -5.08 -11.03
CA MET A 231 -4.16 -4.58 -10.28
C MET A 231 -5.30 -4.09 -11.20
N GLU A 232 -5.00 -3.45 -12.33
CA GLU A 232 -5.98 -3.13 -13.38
C GLU A 232 -6.65 -4.41 -13.92
N GLY A 233 -5.85 -5.45 -14.15
CA GLY A 233 -6.39 -6.75 -14.54
C GLY A 233 -7.20 -7.44 -13.45
N LEU A 234 -6.90 -7.21 -12.16
CA LEU A 234 -7.66 -7.75 -11.03
C LEU A 234 -9.02 -7.07 -10.90
N THR A 235 -9.07 -5.73 -10.94
CA THR A 235 -10.33 -4.98 -10.82
C THR A 235 -11.28 -5.32 -11.96
N GLY A 236 -10.77 -5.51 -13.18
CA GLY A 236 -11.58 -5.98 -14.32
C GLY A 236 -12.13 -7.40 -14.20
N ARG A 237 -11.54 -8.25 -13.35
CA ARG A 237 -12.00 -9.65 -13.12
C ARG A 237 -13.01 -9.79 -11.98
N LEU A 238 -13.11 -8.80 -11.09
CA LEU A 238 -14.06 -8.84 -9.98
C LEU A 238 -15.47 -8.43 -10.45
N PRO A 239 -16.54 -9.09 -9.95
CA PRO A 239 -17.91 -8.74 -10.33
C PRO A 239 -18.22 -7.28 -10.00
N GLY A 240 -18.66 -6.50 -11.00
CA GLY A 240 -18.94 -5.06 -10.85
C GLY A 240 -17.75 -4.12 -11.12
N GLY A 241 -16.59 -4.63 -11.54
CA GLY A 241 -15.44 -3.80 -11.90
C GLY A 241 -15.64 -2.97 -13.17
N ALA A 242 -15.27 -1.68 -13.12
CA ALA A 242 -15.26 -0.76 -14.25
C ALA A 242 -14.02 -0.96 -15.16
N GLY A 243 -13.73 -2.21 -15.56
CA GLY A 243 -12.73 -2.54 -16.58
C GLY A 243 -13.37 -2.65 -17.98
N PRO A 244 -12.66 -2.33 -19.07
CA PRO A 244 -13.21 -2.47 -20.41
C PRO A 244 -13.56 -3.94 -20.67
N LYS A 245 -14.79 -4.19 -21.13
CA LYS A 245 -15.17 -5.51 -21.64
C LYS A 245 -14.33 -5.76 -22.89
N LEU A 246 -13.35 -6.66 -22.79
CA LEU A 246 -12.68 -7.21 -23.96
C LEU A 246 -13.71 -8.06 -24.70
N HIS A 247 -14.25 -7.49 -25.77
CA HIS A 247 -14.87 -8.22 -26.88
C HIS A 247 -13.79 -8.59 -27.89
#